data_AF-A0A7C6UW94-F1
#
_entry.id   AF-A0A7C6UW94-F1
#
_cell.length_a   1.000
_cell.length_b   1.000
_cell.length_c   1.000
_cell.angle_alpha   90.00
_cell.angle_beta   90.00
_cell.angle_gamma   90.00
#
_symmetry.space_group_name_H-M   'P 1'
#
loop_
_entity.id
_entity.type
_entity.pdbx_description
1 polymer ?
#
loop_
_entity_poly.entity_id
_entity_poly.type
_entity_poly.pdbx_seq_one_letter_code
_entity_poly.pdbx_strand_id
1 'polypeptide(L)'
;MEFNKDINLDLLEMLGAELVYFSPLSDSQLPDEINGLYLGGGYPEVFAKQLEENTDIRVNIKSKLESGLPAYAECGGLMYMSEAIINSAGEKFNMVGIIPGVSIMTKTLQRFGYVK
;
A
#
# COMPACT_ATOMS: atom_id res chain seq x y z
N MET A 1 -11.58 -8.96 -24.15
CA MET A 1 -11.33 -7.67 -23.49
C MET A 1 -11.23 -8.00 -22.01
N GLU A 2 -10.04 -8.47 -21.59
CA GLU A 2 -9.81 -8.90 -20.21
C GLU A 2 -9.66 -7.66 -19.32
N PHE A 3 -10.75 -7.31 -18.65
CA PHE A 3 -10.72 -6.32 -17.57
C PHE A 3 -10.34 -7.05 -16.28
N ASN A 4 -9.05 -7.36 -16.05
CA ASN A 4 -8.60 -7.69 -14.68
C ASN A 4 -7.09 -7.69 -14.43
N LYS A 5 -6.38 -6.73 -15.01
CA LYS A 5 -4.99 -6.48 -14.64
C LYS A 5 -4.73 -4.98 -14.72
N ASP A 6 -4.09 -4.45 -13.69
CA ASP A 6 -3.70 -3.05 -13.64
C ASP A 6 -2.76 -2.79 -14.83
N ILE A 7 -3.06 -1.77 -15.64
CA ILE A 7 -2.28 -1.40 -16.83
C ILE A 7 -0.81 -1.17 -16.46
N ASN A 8 -0.55 -0.69 -15.23
CA ASN A 8 0.81 -0.51 -14.74
C ASN A 8 1.56 -1.85 -14.58
N LEU A 9 0.87 -2.92 -14.15
CA LEU A 9 1.47 -4.24 -14.00
C LEU A 9 1.76 -4.87 -15.36
N ASP A 10 0.82 -4.77 -16.32
CA ASP A 10 1.05 -5.24 -17.68
C ASP A 10 2.24 -4.51 -18.34
N LEU A 11 2.37 -3.20 -18.10
CA LEU A 11 3.50 -2.43 -18.59
C LEU A 11 4.82 -2.89 -17.96
N LEU A 12 4.85 -3.18 -16.67
CA LEU A 12 6.03 -3.69 -15.98
C LEU A 12 6.48 -5.03 -16.57
N GLU A 13 5.57 -5.97 -16.80
CA GLU A 13 5.90 -7.25 -17.44
C GLU A 13 6.36 -7.08 -18.89
N MET A 14 5.70 -6.21 -19.67
CA MET A 14 6.14 -5.90 -21.04
C MET A 14 7.55 -5.31 -21.08
N LEU A 15 7.94 -4.57 -20.04
CA LEU A 15 9.29 -4.02 -19.86
C LEU A 15 10.29 -5.04 -19.28
N GLY A 16 9.86 -6.27 -19.01
CA GLY A 16 10.71 -7.38 -18.56
C GLY A 16 10.78 -7.59 -17.05
N ALA A 17 9.90 -6.96 -16.27
CA ALA A 17 9.80 -7.24 -14.84
C ALA A 17 9.10 -8.58 -14.57
N GLU A 18 9.59 -9.32 -13.58
CA GLU A 18 8.91 -10.50 -13.03
C GLU A 18 8.01 -10.06 -11.87
N LEU A 19 6.70 -10.33 -11.96
CA LEU A 19 5.76 -9.98 -10.91
C LEU A 19 5.64 -11.09 -9.88
N VAL A 20 5.95 -10.76 -8.63
CA VAL A 20 5.70 -11.60 -7.47
C VAL A 20 4.60 -10.96 -6.63
N TYR A 21 3.48 -11.65 -6.49
CA TYR A 21 2.34 -11.16 -5.73
C TYR A 21 2.52 -11.43 -4.24
N PHE A 22 2.07 -10.49 -3.42
CA PHE A 22 1.95 -10.64 -1.98
C PHE A 22 0.68 -9.91 -1.49
N SER A 23 0.21 -10.28 -0.31
CA SER A 23 -0.96 -9.73 0.35
C SER A 23 -0.63 -9.33 1.80
N PRO A 24 -0.69 -8.04 2.16
CA PRO A 24 -0.47 -7.62 3.55
C PRO A 24 -1.55 -8.11 4.52
N LEU A 25 -2.65 -8.70 4.03
CA LEU A 25 -3.71 -9.29 4.85
C LEU A 25 -3.45 -10.75 5.24
N SER A 26 -2.55 -11.43 4.53
CA SER A 26 -2.36 -12.88 4.68
C SER A 26 -0.91 -13.28 4.85
N ASP A 27 0.00 -12.56 4.20
CA ASP A 27 1.42 -12.84 4.27
C ASP A 27 2.07 -12.10 5.44
N SER A 28 3.00 -12.75 6.12
CA SER A 28 3.76 -12.15 7.22
C SER A 28 5.07 -11.50 6.77
N GLN A 29 5.53 -11.77 5.55
CA GLN A 29 6.80 -11.26 5.02
C GLN A 29 6.71 -10.97 3.51
N LEU A 30 7.46 -9.97 3.05
CA LEU A 30 7.68 -9.77 1.62
C LEU A 30 8.60 -10.87 1.07
N PRO A 31 8.40 -11.33 -0.17
CA PRO A 31 9.32 -12.26 -0.83
C PRO A 31 10.77 -11.76 -0.78
N ASP A 32 11.73 -12.65 -0.54
CA ASP A 32 13.13 -12.28 -0.27
C ASP A 32 13.81 -11.61 -1.47
N GLU A 33 13.59 -12.14 -2.67
CA GLU A 33 14.24 -11.68 -3.90
C GLU A 33 13.35 -10.73 -4.69
N ILE A 34 13.14 -9.51 -4.17
CA ILE A 34 12.43 -8.44 -4.88
C ILE A 34 13.33 -7.23 -5.11
N ASN A 35 13.23 -6.65 -6.31
CA ASN A 35 13.99 -5.45 -6.67
C ASN A 35 13.19 -4.15 -6.47
N GLY A 36 11.89 -4.26 -6.20
CA GLY A 36 11.04 -3.13 -5.89
C GLY A 36 9.70 -3.57 -5.36
N LEU A 37 8.98 -2.65 -4.72
CA LEU A 37 7.67 -2.88 -4.16
C LEU A 37 6.63 -2.00 -4.87
N TYR A 38 5.62 -2.63 -5.48
CA TYR A 38 4.48 -1.93 -6.06
C TYR A 38 3.25 -2.15 -5.16
N LEU A 39 2.72 -1.05 -4.61
CA LEU A 39 1.47 -1.01 -3.86
C LEU A 39 0.44 -0.24 -4.67
N GLY A 40 -0.41 -0.97 -5.39
CA GLY A 40 -1.47 -0.38 -6.20
C GLY A 40 -2.58 0.30 -5.39
N GLY A 41 -3.55 0.84 -6.11
CA GLY A 41 -4.77 1.40 -5.52
C GLY A 41 -5.60 0.33 -4.80
N GLY A 42 -6.14 0.68 -3.64
CA GLY A 42 -6.99 -0.18 -2.83
C GLY A 42 -7.67 0.59 -1.70
N TYR A 43 -8.34 -0.14 -0.81
CA TYR A 43 -9.13 0.42 0.30
C TYR A 43 -8.57 -0.06 1.66
N PRO A 44 -7.34 0.35 2.04
CA PRO A 44 -6.73 -0.08 3.30
C PRO A 44 -7.55 0.34 4.53
N GLU A 45 -8.35 1.39 4.44
CA GLU A 45 -9.26 1.84 5.48
C GLU A 45 -10.35 0.82 5.82
N VAL A 46 -10.76 -0.01 4.86
CA VAL A 46 -11.76 -1.08 5.06
C VAL A 46 -11.16 -2.24 5.84
N PHE A 47 -9.88 -2.52 5.62
CA PHE A 47 -9.14 -3.62 6.25
C PHE A 47 -8.15 -3.12 7.31
N ALA A 48 -8.31 -1.88 7.80
CA ALA A 48 -7.31 -1.20 8.63
C ALA A 48 -6.94 -1.98 9.90
N LYS A 49 -7.93 -2.63 10.52
CA LYS A 49 -7.72 -3.48 11.69
C LYS A 49 -6.84 -4.70 11.36
N GLN A 50 -7.16 -5.42 10.29
CA GLN A 50 -6.40 -6.61 9.88
C GLN A 50 -4.97 -6.25 9.48
N LEU A 51 -4.82 -5.10 8.80
CA LEU A 51 -3.52 -4.55 8.42
C LEU A 51 -2.68 -4.14 9.63
N GLU A 52 -3.30 -3.57 10.66
CA GLU A 52 -2.61 -3.23 11.91
C GLU A 52 -2.19 -4.49 12.68
N GLU A 53 -3.09 -5.49 12.77
CA GLU A 53 -2.86 -6.76 13.46
C GLU A 53 -1.67 -7.53 12.86
N ASN A 54 -1.48 -7.46 11.54
CA ASN A 54 -0.31 -8.03 10.87
C ASN A 54 0.94 -7.17 11.08
N THR A 55 1.50 -7.23 12.28
CA THR A 55 2.68 -6.44 12.66
C THR A 55 3.93 -6.92 11.91
N ASP A 56 4.04 -8.22 11.66
CA ASP A 56 5.22 -8.82 11.02
C ASP A 56 5.45 -8.26 9.62
N ILE A 57 4.40 -8.22 8.78
CA ILE A 57 4.53 -7.66 7.43
C ILE A 57 4.83 -6.17 7.47
N ARG A 58 4.23 -5.40 8.39
CA ARG A 58 4.47 -3.95 8.50
C ARG A 58 5.92 -3.64 8.85
N VAL A 59 6.48 -4.37 9.82
CA VAL A 59 7.88 -4.24 10.22
C VAL A 59 8.81 -4.71 9.09
N ASN A 60 8.46 -5.81 8.40
CA ASN A 60 9.24 -6.33 7.29
C ASN A 60 9.30 -5.33 6.12
N ILE A 61 8.15 -4.79 5.70
CA ILE A 61 8.07 -3.76 4.67
C ILE A 61 8.91 -2.55 5.08
N LYS A 62 8.70 -2.01 6.29
CA LYS A 62 9.44 -0.84 6.76
C LYS A 62 10.96 -1.06 6.70
N SER A 63 11.43 -2.20 7.21
CA SER A 63 12.84 -2.57 7.22
C SER A 63 13.43 -2.67 5.80
N LYS A 64 12.71 -3.28 4.84
CA LYS A 64 13.18 -3.37 3.44
C LYS A 64 13.23 -1.99 2.77
N LEU A 65 12.29 -1.11 3.06
CA LEU A 65 12.31 0.25 2.51
C LEU A 65 13.46 1.08 3.11
N GLU A 66 13.68 0.97 4.42
CA GLU A 66 14.80 1.62 5.11
C GLU A 66 16.17 1.11 4.63
N SER A 67 16.25 -0.15 4.18
CA SER A 67 17.46 -0.72 3.57
C SER A 67 17.67 -0.33 2.11
N GLY A 68 16.76 0.45 1.51
CA GLY A 68 16.90 1.02 0.18
C GLY A 68 16.09 0.33 -0.92
N LEU A 69 15.14 -0.55 -0.58
CA LEU A 69 14.21 -1.10 -1.56
C LEU A 69 13.34 0.02 -2.14
N PRO A 70 13.35 0.26 -3.46
CA PRO A 70 12.48 1.26 -4.07
C PRO A 70 11.03 0.80 -4.00
N ALA A 71 10.12 1.73 -3.71
CA ALA A 71 8.69 1.46 -3.70
C ALA A 71 7.90 2.51 -4.45
N TYR A 72 6.84 2.04 -5.10
CA TYR A 72 5.84 2.86 -5.74
C TYR A 72 4.48 2.54 -5.10
N ALA A 73 3.81 3.57 -4.60
CA ALA A 73 2.59 3.43 -3.83
C ALA A 73 1.52 4.41 -4.32
N GLU A 74 0.38 3.89 -4.78
CA GLU A 74 -0.72 4.69 -5.31
C GLU A 74 -1.88 4.78 -4.31
N CYS A 75 -2.42 5.99 -4.08
CA CYS A 75 -3.64 6.21 -3.30
C CYS A 75 -3.70 5.40 -1.98
N GLY A 76 -4.42 4.27 -1.96
CA GLY A 76 -4.47 3.35 -0.82
C GLY A 76 -3.09 2.78 -0.41
N GLY A 77 -2.21 2.49 -1.36
CA GLY A 77 -0.82 2.13 -1.08
C GLY A 77 -0.10 3.23 -0.30
N LEU A 78 -0.26 4.50 -0.70
CA LEU A 78 0.33 5.64 0.01
C LEU A 78 -0.23 5.77 1.43
N MET A 79 -1.54 5.56 1.60
CA MET A 79 -2.17 5.54 2.92
C MET A 79 -1.59 4.44 3.82
N TYR A 80 -1.37 3.24 3.27
CA TYR A 80 -0.75 2.12 4.00
C TYR A 80 0.73 2.36 4.33
N MET A 81 1.45 3.15 3.52
CA MET A 81 2.84 3.54 3.82
C MET A 81 2.96 4.62 4.90
N SER A 82 1.87 5.35 5.18
CA SER A 82 1.84 6.40 6.20
C SER A 82 1.91 5.85 7.63
N GLU A 83 2.00 6.72 8.65
CA GLU A 83 2.08 6.28 10.05
C GLU A 83 0.79 5.63 10.53
N ALA A 84 -0.35 6.16 10.09
CA ALA A 84 -1.66 5.66 10.49
C ALA A 84 -2.77 6.04 9.52
N ILE A 85 -3.85 5.27 9.58
CA ILE A 85 -5.13 5.60 8.93
C ILE A 85 -6.18 5.82 10.02
N ILE A 86 -7.00 6.86 9.86
CA ILE A 86 -8.23 7.08 10.63
C ILE A 86 -9.40 6.71 9.72
N ASN A 87 -10.15 5.67 10.10
CA ASN A 87 -11.30 5.20 9.33
C ASN A 87 -12.50 6.14 9.46
N SER A 88 -13.57 5.86 8.72
CA SER A 88 -14.81 6.66 8.75
C SER A 88 -15.53 6.67 10.10
N ALA A 89 -15.23 5.72 10.99
CA ALA A 89 -15.74 5.68 12.36
C ALA A 89 -14.90 6.52 13.34
N GLY A 90 -13.77 7.10 12.89
CA GLY A 90 -12.85 7.87 13.72
C GLY A 90 -11.84 7.03 14.47
N GLU A 91 -11.74 5.74 14.18
CA GLU A 91 -10.77 4.82 14.80
C GLU A 91 -9.42 4.94 14.08
N LYS A 92 -8.34 5.03 14.86
CA LYS A 92 -6.97 5.15 14.36
C LYS A 92 -6.30 3.78 14.35
N PHE A 93 -5.68 3.42 13.23
CA PHE A 93 -4.93 2.19 13.03
C PHE A 93 -3.51 2.51 12.55
N ASN A 94 -2.52 1.89 13.19
CA ASN A 94 -1.12 2.04 12.81
C ASN A 94 -0.82 1.28 11.52
N MET A 95 -0.04 1.90 10.65
CA MET A 95 0.32 1.35 9.34
C MET A 95 1.85 1.16 9.26
N VAL A 96 2.46 1.13 8.06
CA VAL A 96 3.90 0.85 7.91
C VAL A 96 4.76 1.95 8.54
N GLY A 97 4.32 3.22 8.46
CA GLY A 97 5.01 4.34 9.10
C GLY A 97 6.41 4.62 8.55
N ILE A 98 6.56 4.49 7.22
CA ILE A 98 7.75 4.93 6.49
C ILE A 98 7.58 6.38 6.01
N ILE A 99 6.35 6.80 5.73
CA ILE A 99 6.01 8.18 5.37
C ILE A 99 5.38 8.86 6.59
N PRO A 100 5.92 10.01 7.08
CA PRO A 100 5.32 10.73 8.19
C PRO A 100 3.95 11.30 7.78
N GLY A 101 2.95 11.12 8.62
CA GLY A 101 1.59 11.60 8.36
C GLY A 101 0.50 10.58 8.63
N VAL A 102 -0.73 11.09 8.75
CA VAL A 102 -1.93 10.30 9.04
C VAL A 102 -2.95 10.53 7.94
N SER A 103 -3.45 9.44 7.36
CA SER A 103 -4.51 9.48 6.35
C SER A 103 -5.88 9.45 7.03
N ILE A 104 -6.76 10.40 6.72
CA ILE A 104 -8.06 10.54 7.41
C ILE A 104 -9.20 10.39 6.41
N MET A 105 -10.09 9.43 6.64
CA MET A 105 -11.29 9.26 5.82
C MET A 105 -12.31 10.37 6.08
N THR A 106 -12.69 11.08 5.03
CA THR A 106 -13.69 12.14 5.09
C THR A 106 -15.08 11.61 4.76
N LYS A 107 -16.12 12.19 5.36
CA LYS A 107 -17.52 11.78 5.16
C LYS A 107 -18.02 11.98 3.72
N THR A 108 -17.38 12.88 2.97
CA THR A 108 -17.68 13.16 1.58
C THR A 108 -16.40 13.05 0.76
N LEU A 109 -16.55 12.61 -0.48
CA LEU A 109 -15.43 12.48 -1.41
C LEU A 109 -14.82 13.86 -1.67
N GLN A 110 -13.55 14.03 -1.31
CA GLN A 110 -12.83 15.27 -1.58
C GLN A 110 -12.41 15.24 -3.07
N ARG A 111 -13.26 15.84 -3.92
CA ARG A 111 -13.02 16.29 -5.31
C ARG A 111 -12.00 15.49 -6.13
N PHE A 112 -12.45 14.78 -7.16
CA PHE A 112 -11.57 14.37 -8.27
C PHE A 112 -11.15 15.61 -9.09
N GLY A 113 -9.86 15.87 -9.20
CA GLY A 113 -9.32 16.91 -10.08
C GLY A 113 -7.86 17.22 -9.83
N TYR A 114 -7.20 17.82 -10.82
CA TYR A 114 -5.87 18.38 -10.66
C TYR A 114 -5.96 19.66 -9.82
N VAL A 115 -5.14 19.75 -8.77
CA VAL A 115 -4.91 21.00 -8.05
C VAL A 115 -4.12 21.91 -8.98
N LYS A 116 -4.61 23.13 -9.18
CA LYS A 116 -4.00 24.12 -10.06
C LYS A 116 -2.99 24.97 -9.28
#